data_AF-F0SQX2-F1
#
_entry.id   AF-F0SQX2-F1
#
_cell.length_a   1.000
_cell.length_b   1.000
_cell.length_c   1.000
_cell.angle_alpha   90.00
_cell.angle_beta   90.00
_cell.angle_gamma   90.00
#
_symmetry.space_group_name_H-M   'P 1'
#
loop_
_entity.id
_entity.type
_entity.pdbx_description
1 polymer ?
#
loop_
_entity_poly.entity_id
_entity_poly.type
_entity_poly.pdbx_seq_one_letter_code
_entity_poly.pdbx_strand_id
1 'polypeptide(L)'
;MKLTVLSVLFAMLFSICSVQAQSDAETVDLDAFFAAVEQGEVEPLLGMMHPQLARQIDPPILEAWLQAVAFRLGKVESIIPDTTLVTDARQEFTADVVFTKGTAVAELVLLKNNIVAFEIKSASLTNWFQRPTSLSLYSERGEQFLVSLADRDFSACRAVLHEKVAKKVNDQYLNESADLLVQQVGGRPQFNYQQARLTVLPDERVQQMELIYEIQGDRGSVRCEMAFRFHGMQGHLVGFRFP
;
A
#
# COMPACT_ATOMS: atom_id res chain seq x y z
N MET A 1 3.51 9.11 -30.44
CA MET A 1 2.89 8.30 -29.37
C MET A 1 3.76 8.47 -28.14
N LYS A 2 3.38 9.35 -27.20
CA LYS A 2 4.20 9.63 -26.00
C LYS A 2 3.88 8.56 -24.95
N LEU A 3 4.82 7.65 -24.69
CA LEU A 3 4.76 6.80 -23.50
C LEU A 3 5.08 7.69 -22.30
N THR A 4 4.06 8.09 -21.54
CA THR A 4 4.24 8.61 -20.19
C THR A 4 4.65 7.42 -19.33
N VAL A 5 5.96 7.31 -19.05
CA VAL A 5 6.49 6.43 -18.02
C VAL A 5 5.92 6.95 -16.69
N LEU A 6 5.07 6.15 -16.05
CA LEU A 6 4.55 6.47 -14.73
C LEU A 6 5.67 6.16 -13.72
N SER A 7 6.62 7.08 -13.58
CA SER A 7 7.62 7.03 -12.51
C SER A 7 6.92 7.32 -11.19
N VAL A 8 7.00 6.40 -10.24
CA VAL A 8 6.41 6.56 -8.91
C VAL A 8 7.54 6.83 -7.94
N LEU A 9 7.96 8.10 -7.88
CA LEU A 9 8.88 8.59 -6.87
C LEU A 9 8.13 8.69 -5.54
N PHE A 10 8.48 7.83 -4.58
CA PHE A 10 7.98 7.92 -3.21
C PHE A 10 8.87 8.90 -2.43
N ALA A 11 8.44 10.16 -2.30
CA ALA A 11 9.18 11.16 -1.56
C ALA A 11 8.28 11.83 -0.51
N MET A 12 8.69 11.79 0.77
CA MET A 12 8.11 12.64 1.82
C MET A 12 8.96 13.88 2.06
N LEU A 13 8.31 15.05 2.04
CA LEU A 13 8.86 16.32 2.52
C LEU A 13 8.67 16.41 4.04
N PHE A 14 9.77 16.41 4.79
CA PHE A 14 9.73 16.49 6.26
C PHE A 14 9.95 17.92 6.77
N SER A 15 9.06 18.39 7.65
CA SER A 15 9.37 19.35 8.72
C SER A 15 9.57 18.54 10.00
N ILE A 16 10.77 18.58 10.56
CA ILE A 16 11.24 17.66 11.61
C ILE A 16 10.76 18.16 12.98
N CYS A 17 9.90 17.39 13.65
CA CYS A 17 9.80 17.40 15.11
C CYS A 17 10.43 16.10 15.63
N SER A 18 11.45 16.25 16.47
CA SER A 18 12.35 15.21 16.95
C SER A 18 11.68 14.27 17.95
N VAL A 19 11.51 13.00 17.57
CA VAL A 19 11.36 11.89 18.52
C VAL A 19 12.42 10.85 18.17
N GLN A 20 13.37 10.62 19.07
CA GLN A 20 14.42 9.62 18.94
C GLN A 20 13.90 8.27 19.43
N ALA A 21 13.69 7.33 18.50
CA ALA A 21 13.77 5.91 18.80
C ALA A 21 15.11 5.43 18.21
N GLN A 22 16.01 4.99 19.08
CA GLN A 22 17.30 4.43 18.72
C GLN A 22 17.11 2.91 18.60
N SER A 23 17.06 2.39 17.38
CA SER A 23 17.26 0.95 17.13
C SER A 23 18.72 0.74 16.75
N ASP A 24 19.33 -0.31 17.31
CA ASP A 24 20.64 -0.83 16.89
C ASP A 24 20.50 -1.49 15.51
N ALA A 25 20.21 -0.69 14.48
CA ALA A 25 20.12 -1.14 13.11
C ALA A 25 21.54 -1.25 12.53
N GLU A 26 21.85 -2.44 12.00
CA GLU A 26 22.92 -2.65 11.04
C GLU A 26 22.90 -1.51 10.01
N THR A 27 24.06 -0.98 9.63
CA THR A 27 24.13 0.14 8.69
C THR A 27 23.49 -0.27 7.39
N VAL A 28 22.28 0.23 7.12
CA VAL A 28 21.64 0.05 5.82
C VAL A 28 22.47 0.79 4.78
N ASP A 29 22.95 0.05 3.79
CA ASP A 29 23.56 0.58 2.58
C ASP A 29 22.85 -0.01 1.34
N LEU A 30 23.33 0.35 0.16
CA LEU A 30 22.77 -0.16 -1.10
C LEU A 30 22.86 -1.70 -1.19
N ASP A 31 23.94 -2.31 -0.73
CA ASP A 31 24.17 -3.74 -0.83
C ASP A 31 23.21 -4.52 0.07
N ALA A 32 23.01 -4.05 1.31
CA ALA A 32 22.02 -4.62 2.23
C ALA A 32 20.60 -4.52 1.65
N PHE A 33 20.25 -3.37 1.05
CA PHE A 33 18.94 -3.19 0.40
C PHE A 33 18.74 -4.18 -0.74
N PHE A 34 19.73 -4.31 -1.63
CA PHE A 34 19.62 -5.24 -2.76
C PHE A 34 19.63 -6.70 -2.34
N ALA A 35 20.39 -7.07 -1.30
CA ALA A 35 20.34 -8.40 -0.73
C ALA A 35 18.92 -8.75 -0.22
N ALA A 36 18.26 -7.82 0.47
CA ALA A 36 16.88 -8.00 0.92
C ALA A 36 15.89 -8.09 -0.26
N VAL A 37 16.07 -7.27 -1.30
CA VAL A 37 15.27 -7.34 -2.53
C VAL A 37 15.43 -8.70 -3.23
N GLU A 38 16.64 -9.25 -3.29
CA GLU A 38 16.91 -10.55 -3.90
C GLU A 38 16.36 -11.73 -3.12
N GLN A 39 16.39 -11.66 -1.78
CA GLN A 39 15.77 -12.67 -0.91
C GLN A 39 14.26 -12.73 -1.16
N GLY A 40 13.64 -11.61 -1.55
CA GLY A 40 12.21 -11.55 -1.87
C GLY A 40 11.32 -11.65 -0.64
N GLU A 41 11.88 -11.43 0.55
CA GLU A 41 11.16 -11.48 1.82
C GLU A 41 10.68 -10.10 2.24
N VAL A 42 9.40 -10.00 2.60
CA VAL A 42 8.73 -8.72 2.91
C VAL A 42 9.19 -8.15 4.26
N GLU A 43 9.23 -8.99 5.31
CA GLU A 43 9.51 -8.54 6.68
C GLU A 43 10.93 -7.97 6.85
N PRO A 44 12.00 -8.60 6.32
CA PRO A 44 13.34 -8.01 6.38
C PRO A 44 13.39 -6.63 5.72
N LEU A 45 12.79 -6.49 4.53
CA LEU A 45 12.80 -5.22 3.81
C LEU A 45 11.99 -4.14 4.55
N LEU A 46 10.84 -4.47 5.13
CA LEU A 46 10.08 -3.54 5.99
C LEU A 46 10.86 -3.16 7.25
N GLY A 47 11.62 -4.09 7.83
CA GLY A 47 12.48 -3.86 8.99
C GLY A 47 13.61 -2.85 8.75
N MET A 48 14.05 -2.69 7.50
CA MET A 48 15.04 -1.69 7.09
C MET A 48 14.44 -0.28 6.92
N MET A 49 13.11 -0.17 6.86
CA MET A 49 12.41 1.09 6.62
C MET A 49 12.13 1.85 7.90
N HIS A 50 12.11 3.17 7.78
CA HIS A 50 11.61 4.03 8.85
C HIS A 50 10.14 3.67 9.16
N PRO A 51 9.72 3.60 10.43
CA PRO A 51 8.37 3.13 10.80
C PRO A 51 7.22 3.86 10.11
N GLN A 52 7.41 5.14 9.76
CA GLN A 52 6.39 5.90 9.02
C GLN A 52 6.27 5.48 7.56
N LEU A 53 7.38 5.09 6.91
CA LEU A 53 7.34 4.55 5.54
C LEU A 53 6.72 3.14 5.55
N ALA A 54 7.14 2.29 6.50
CA ALA A 54 6.61 0.93 6.63
C ALA A 54 5.08 0.92 6.78
N ARG A 55 4.49 1.89 7.51
CA ARG A 55 3.02 2.04 7.65
C ARG A 55 2.29 2.45 6.36
N GLN A 56 3.01 2.94 5.35
CA GLN A 56 2.47 3.33 4.04
C GLN A 56 2.66 2.23 2.99
N ILE A 57 3.12 1.06 3.40
CA ILE A 57 3.36 -0.08 2.51
C ILE A 57 2.48 -1.24 2.99
N ASP A 58 1.60 -1.70 2.11
CA ASP A 58 0.84 -2.92 2.33
C ASP A 58 1.74 -4.11 1.96
N PRO A 59 1.99 -5.05 2.90
CA PRO A 59 2.84 -6.23 2.65
C PRO A 59 2.49 -7.01 1.38
N PRO A 60 1.21 -7.25 1.03
CA PRO A 60 0.84 -7.95 -0.21
C PRO A 60 1.20 -7.21 -1.50
N ILE A 61 1.39 -5.88 -1.45
CA ILE A 61 1.83 -5.08 -2.59
C ILE A 61 3.36 -5.08 -2.68
N LEU A 62 4.05 -5.00 -1.54
CA LEU A 62 5.51 -5.14 -1.52
C LEU A 62 5.94 -6.52 -2.02
N GLU A 63 5.24 -7.57 -1.61
CA GLU A 63 5.49 -8.92 -2.11
C GLU A 63 5.29 -9.00 -3.64
N ALA A 64 4.20 -8.42 -4.16
CA ALA A 64 3.96 -8.36 -5.61
C ALA A 64 5.08 -7.59 -6.34
N TRP A 65 5.64 -6.55 -5.72
CA TRP A 65 6.76 -5.78 -6.26
C TRP A 65 8.05 -6.61 -6.28
N LEU A 66 8.39 -7.27 -5.17
CA LEU A 66 9.54 -8.18 -5.07
C LEU A 66 9.47 -9.30 -6.11
N GLN A 67 8.29 -9.93 -6.25
CA GLN A 67 8.04 -10.94 -7.28
C GLN A 67 8.23 -10.37 -8.69
N ALA A 68 7.79 -9.12 -8.95
CA ALA A 68 7.97 -8.48 -10.24
C ALA A 68 9.44 -8.15 -10.55
N VAL A 69 10.21 -7.68 -9.56
CA VAL A 69 11.66 -7.45 -9.67
C VAL A 69 12.37 -8.77 -10.00
N ALA A 70 12.15 -9.82 -9.20
CA ALA A 70 12.76 -11.13 -9.43
C ALA A 70 12.37 -11.74 -10.79
N PHE A 71 11.10 -11.64 -11.18
CA PHE A 71 10.64 -12.19 -12.45
C PHE A 71 11.19 -11.44 -13.66
N ARG A 72 11.13 -10.09 -13.64
CA ARG A 72 11.40 -9.24 -14.82
C ARG A 72 12.85 -8.79 -14.94
N LEU A 73 13.56 -8.59 -13.82
CA LEU A 73 14.96 -8.17 -13.80
C LEU A 73 15.90 -9.33 -13.45
N GLY A 74 15.46 -10.28 -12.61
CA GLY A 74 16.28 -11.40 -12.17
C GLY A 74 17.20 -11.03 -11.02
N LYS A 75 18.36 -11.68 -10.93
CA LYS A 75 19.36 -11.44 -9.87
C LYS A 75 20.22 -10.22 -10.17
N VAL A 76 20.70 -9.55 -9.14
CA VAL A 76 21.69 -8.47 -9.18
C VAL A 76 23.05 -9.07 -9.53
N GLU A 77 23.72 -8.48 -10.51
CA GLU A 77 25.07 -8.87 -10.94
C GLU A 77 26.12 -7.83 -10.52
N SER A 78 25.75 -6.54 -10.57
CA SER A 78 26.62 -5.46 -10.08
C SER A 78 25.82 -4.21 -9.74
N ILE A 79 26.35 -3.43 -8.81
CA ILE A 79 25.82 -2.12 -8.39
C ILE A 79 26.93 -1.10 -8.64
N ILE A 80 26.63 -0.08 -9.44
CA ILE A 80 27.54 1.01 -9.77
C ILE A 80 26.99 2.29 -9.10
N PRO A 81 27.47 2.64 -7.90
CA PRO A 81 26.99 3.81 -7.18
C PRO A 81 27.45 5.10 -7.85
N ASP A 82 26.54 6.06 -8.02
CA ASP A 82 26.80 7.31 -8.76
C ASP A 82 26.55 8.59 -7.93
N THR A 83 26.23 8.49 -6.63
CA THR A 83 26.22 9.63 -5.70
C THR A 83 26.24 9.14 -4.25
N THR A 84 26.97 9.80 -3.35
CA THR A 84 26.77 9.60 -1.90
C THR A 84 27.13 10.82 -1.04
N LEU A 85 26.22 11.09 -0.08
CA LEU A 85 26.28 11.95 1.11
C LEU A 85 25.92 13.45 0.96
N VAL A 86 24.73 13.79 1.48
CA VAL A 86 24.24 15.18 1.61
C VAL A 86 24.56 15.73 3.01
N THR A 87 24.42 14.92 4.07
CA THR A 87 24.78 15.25 5.47
C THR A 87 24.99 13.99 6.32
N ASP A 88 25.51 14.12 7.56
CA ASP A 88 25.68 13.00 8.52
C ASP A 88 24.38 12.26 8.86
N ALA A 89 23.22 12.94 8.75
CA ALA A 89 21.93 12.36 9.11
C ALA A 89 21.12 11.84 7.91
N ARG A 90 21.39 12.38 6.71
CA ARG A 90 20.63 12.09 5.47
C ARG A 90 21.59 11.69 4.37
N GLN A 91 21.43 10.46 3.90
CA GLN A 91 22.19 9.90 2.80
C GLN A 91 21.24 9.65 1.63
N GLU A 92 21.67 10.06 0.44
CA GLU A 92 20.97 9.81 -0.80
C GLU A 92 21.92 9.04 -1.70
N PHE A 93 21.41 7.92 -2.20
CA PHE A 93 22.12 7.03 -3.09
C PHE A 93 21.37 6.99 -4.41
N THR A 94 22.12 7.17 -5.49
CA THR A 94 21.69 6.82 -6.83
C THR A 94 22.68 5.78 -7.33
N ALA A 95 22.19 4.69 -7.93
CA ALA A 95 23.05 3.66 -8.48
C ALA A 95 22.47 3.09 -9.78
N ASP A 96 23.35 2.84 -10.74
CA ASP A 96 23.03 1.97 -11.86
C ASP A 96 23.20 0.52 -11.41
N VAL A 97 22.15 -0.28 -11.57
CA VAL A 97 22.12 -1.66 -11.11
C VAL A 97 21.94 -2.58 -12.31
N VAL A 98 22.90 -3.48 -12.49
CA VAL A 98 22.86 -4.50 -13.53
C VAL A 98 22.26 -5.75 -12.94
N PHE A 99 21.17 -6.21 -13.55
CA PHE A 99 20.55 -7.49 -13.25
C PHE A 99 20.73 -8.44 -14.44
N THR A 100 20.62 -9.75 -14.16
CA THR A 100 20.71 -10.82 -15.17
C THR A 100 19.79 -10.66 -16.40
N LYS A 101 18.67 -9.93 -16.29
CA LYS A 101 17.69 -9.71 -17.39
C LYS A 101 17.53 -8.24 -17.78
N GLY A 102 18.36 -7.34 -17.29
CA GLY A 102 18.29 -5.93 -17.66
C GLY A 102 18.93 -5.00 -16.63
N THR A 103 18.81 -3.70 -16.88
CA THR A 103 19.34 -2.67 -15.98
C THR A 103 18.22 -1.88 -15.32
N ALA A 104 18.51 -1.30 -14.17
CA ALA A 104 17.65 -0.32 -13.51
C ALA A 104 18.49 0.80 -12.91
N VAL A 105 17.86 1.96 -12.72
CA VAL A 105 18.38 3.01 -11.85
C VAL A 105 17.70 2.87 -10.50
N ALA A 106 18.49 2.78 -9.44
CA ALA A 106 18.00 2.71 -8.08
C ALA A 106 18.25 4.04 -7.37
N GLU A 107 17.23 4.52 -6.68
CA GLU A 107 17.29 5.69 -5.80
C GLU A 107 16.92 5.22 -4.39
N LEU A 108 17.76 5.53 -3.41
CA LEU A 108 17.56 5.16 -2.01
C LEU A 108 17.88 6.36 -1.12
N VAL A 109 16.96 6.71 -0.22
CA VAL A 109 17.17 7.79 0.75
C VAL A 109 17.12 7.21 2.15
N LEU A 110 18.18 7.44 2.91
CA LEU A 110 18.29 7.04 4.30
C LEU A 110 18.23 8.26 5.22
N LEU A 111 17.52 8.10 6.34
CA LEU A 111 17.55 9.02 7.48
C LEU A 111 17.96 8.23 8.72
N LYS A 112 19.12 8.54 9.30
CA LYS A 112 19.68 7.81 10.46
C LYS A 112 19.63 6.28 10.25
N ASN A 113 20.21 5.82 9.15
CA ASN A 113 20.28 4.41 8.72
C ASN A 113 18.93 3.71 8.45
N ASN A 114 17.82 4.43 8.37
CA ASN A 114 16.53 3.86 7.99
C ASN A 114 16.12 4.32 6.60
N ILE A 115 15.57 3.42 5.79
CA ILE A 115 15.03 3.77 4.48
C ILE A 115 13.79 4.66 4.65
N VAL A 116 13.84 5.87 4.12
CA VAL A 116 12.70 6.81 4.11
C VAL A 116 12.10 7.01 2.72
N ALA A 117 12.83 6.63 1.68
CA ALA A 117 12.35 6.56 0.31
C ALA A 117 13.20 5.57 -0.49
N PHE A 118 12.58 4.88 -1.44
CA PHE A 118 13.28 4.06 -2.42
C PHE A 118 12.51 4.02 -3.75
N GLU A 119 13.23 3.86 -4.86
CA GLU A 119 12.66 3.62 -6.17
C GLU A 119 13.62 2.77 -7.02
N ILE A 120 13.09 1.79 -7.77
CA ILE A 120 13.83 1.05 -8.80
C ILE A 120 13.17 1.33 -10.15
N LYS A 121 13.84 2.10 -11.00
CA LYS A 121 13.37 2.52 -12.31
C LYS A 121 13.95 1.61 -13.38
N SER A 122 13.10 0.82 -14.02
CA SER A 122 13.45 0.04 -15.21
C SER A 122 12.29 -0.01 -16.19
N ALA A 123 12.59 0.03 -17.49
CA ALA A 123 11.58 -0.15 -18.53
C ALA A 123 10.82 -1.48 -18.37
N SER A 124 11.51 -2.52 -17.89
CA SER A 124 10.92 -3.84 -17.62
C SER A 124 9.89 -3.83 -16.49
N LEU A 125 9.97 -2.88 -15.55
CA LEU A 125 9.02 -2.76 -14.44
C LEU A 125 7.79 -1.88 -14.77
N THR A 126 7.61 -1.48 -16.03
CA THR A 126 6.39 -0.75 -16.44
C THR A 126 5.14 -1.60 -16.20
N ASN A 127 4.12 -1.04 -15.54
CA ASN A 127 2.88 -1.74 -15.17
C ASN A 127 3.16 -3.08 -14.43
N TRP A 128 4.13 -3.08 -13.52
CA TRP A 128 4.48 -4.27 -12.74
C TRP A 128 3.32 -4.77 -11.88
N PHE A 129 2.55 -3.85 -11.29
CA PHE A 129 1.45 -4.18 -10.39
C PHE A 129 0.21 -4.60 -11.17
N GLN A 130 -0.39 -5.72 -10.76
CA GLN A 130 -1.62 -6.28 -11.34
C GLN A 130 -2.70 -6.53 -10.29
N ARG A 131 -2.27 -6.93 -9.09
CA ARG A 131 -3.08 -7.17 -7.89
C ARG A 131 -2.14 -7.43 -6.72
N PRO A 132 -2.60 -7.25 -5.46
CA PRO A 132 -1.89 -7.77 -4.30
C PRO A 132 -1.77 -9.30 -4.36
N THR A 133 -0.75 -9.86 -3.72
CA THR A 133 -0.54 -11.32 -3.61
C THR A 133 -1.57 -12.00 -2.70
N SER A 134 -2.10 -11.26 -1.73
CA SER A 134 -3.12 -11.70 -0.78
C SER A 134 -4.22 -10.66 -0.60
N LEU A 135 -5.44 -11.14 -0.34
CA LEU A 135 -6.62 -10.31 -0.07
C LEU A 135 -6.91 -10.13 1.43
N SER A 136 -6.26 -10.90 2.31
CA SER A 136 -6.57 -10.95 3.74
C SER A 136 -6.55 -9.58 4.41
N LEU A 137 -5.51 -8.79 4.15
CA LEU A 137 -5.39 -7.42 4.68
C LEU A 137 -6.58 -6.53 4.30
N TYR A 138 -7.04 -6.66 3.06
CA TYR A 138 -8.13 -5.83 2.55
C TYR A 138 -9.50 -6.33 3.02
N SER A 139 -9.66 -7.65 3.19
CA SER A 139 -10.85 -8.18 3.81
C SER A 139 -10.96 -7.77 5.28
N GLU A 140 -9.87 -7.82 6.04
CA GLU A 140 -9.84 -7.37 7.44
C GLU A 140 -10.17 -5.88 7.56
N ARG A 141 -9.59 -5.02 6.71
CA ARG A 141 -9.92 -3.58 6.67
C ARG A 141 -11.38 -3.33 6.30
N GLY A 142 -11.92 -4.12 5.37
CA GLY A 142 -13.31 -4.04 4.97
C GLY A 142 -14.27 -4.45 6.08
N GLU A 143 -13.98 -5.56 6.76
CA GLU A 143 -14.74 -6.01 7.91
C GLU A 143 -14.66 -4.98 9.05
N GLN A 144 -13.47 -4.47 9.37
CA GLN A 144 -13.29 -3.42 10.36
C GLN A 144 -14.15 -2.19 10.05
N PHE A 145 -14.22 -1.78 8.77
CA PHE A 145 -15.10 -0.69 8.34
C PHE A 145 -16.57 -0.98 8.64
N LEU A 146 -17.05 -2.17 8.27
CA LEU A 146 -18.45 -2.58 8.43
C LEU A 146 -18.86 -2.74 9.90
N VAL A 147 -17.98 -3.32 10.73
CA VAL A 147 -18.16 -3.41 12.19
C VAL A 147 -18.26 -2.00 12.78
N SER A 148 -17.30 -1.13 12.46
CA SER A 148 -17.30 0.26 12.95
C SER A 148 -18.56 1.03 12.52
N LEU A 149 -19.05 0.77 11.29
CA LEU A 149 -20.27 1.39 10.78
C LEU A 149 -21.51 0.92 11.56
N ALA A 150 -21.63 -0.38 11.84
CA ALA A 150 -22.72 -0.94 12.62
C ALA A 150 -22.72 -0.44 14.07
N ASP A 151 -21.53 -0.30 14.66
CA ASP A 151 -21.34 0.21 16.03
C ASP A 151 -21.41 1.74 16.13
N ARG A 152 -21.56 2.44 14.99
CA ARG A 152 -21.53 3.90 14.85
C ARG A 152 -20.22 4.54 15.35
N ASP A 153 -19.12 3.80 15.31
CA ASP A 153 -17.78 4.37 15.50
C ASP A 153 -17.28 5.01 14.21
N PHE A 154 -17.79 6.21 13.91
CA PHE A 154 -17.45 6.95 12.70
C PHE A 154 -16.00 7.44 12.69
N SER A 155 -15.32 7.48 13.84
CA SER A 155 -13.89 7.77 13.88
C SER A 155 -13.10 6.60 13.30
N ALA A 156 -13.41 5.37 13.73
CA ALA A 156 -12.82 4.15 13.19
C ALA A 156 -13.16 3.94 11.71
N CYS A 157 -14.39 4.22 11.28
CA CYS A 157 -14.76 4.19 9.86
C CYS A 157 -13.84 5.09 9.01
N ARG A 158 -13.56 6.30 9.48
CA ARG A 158 -12.72 7.26 8.73
C ARG A 158 -11.25 6.88 8.72
N ALA A 159 -10.77 6.16 9.72
CA ALA A 159 -9.37 5.74 9.82
C ALA A 159 -8.94 4.77 8.69
N VAL A 160 -9.89 4.00 8.14
CA VAL A 160 -9.64 3.05 7.04
C VAL A 160 -9.95 3.62 5.64
N LEU A 161 -10.60 4.78 5.57
CA LEU A 161 -10.89 5.47 4.32
C LEU A 161 -9.66 6.19 3.78
N HIS A 162 -9.58 6.32 2.45
CA HIS A 162 -8.63 7.22 1.81
C HIS A 162 -8.82 8.65 2.33
N GLU A 163 -7.73 9.39 2.61
CA GLU A 163 -7.77 10.73 3.23
C GLU A 163 -8.75 11.69 2.54
N LYS A 164 -8.70 11.75 1.19
CA LYS A 164 -9.62 12.60 0.40
C LYS A 164 -11.09 12.22 0.55
N VAL A 165 -11.40 10.95 0.83
CA VAL A 165 -12.76 10.45 1.06
C VAL A 165 -13.16 10.72 2.51
N ALA A 166 -12.29 10.40 3.47
CA ALA A 166 -12.51 10.69 4.89
C ALA A 166 -12.84 12.17 5.16
N LYS A 167 -12.21 13.10 4.42
CA LYS A 167 -12.50 14.56 4.51
C LYS A 167 -13.87 14.98 3.96
N LYS A 168 -14.49 14.17 3.10
CA LYS A 168 -15.78 14.45 2.46
C LYS A 168 -16.94 13.72 3.12
N VAL A 169 -16.66 12.57 3.73
CA VAL A 169 -17.65 11.76 4.44
C VAL A 169 -17.95 12.38 5.80
N ASN A 170 -19.18 12.86 5.95
CA ASN A 170 -19.68 13.41 7.21
C ASN A 170 -20.42 12.36 8.04
N ASP A 171 -20.67 12.68 9.32
CA ASP A 171 -21.36 11.78 10.25
C ASP A 171 -22.78 11.46 9.80
N GLN A 172 -23.45 12.42 9.16
CA GLN A 172 -24.80 12.23 8.64
C GLN A 172 -24.86 11.08 7.63
N TYR A 173 -23.95 11.06 6.64
CA TYR A 173 -23.90 10.01 5.63
C TYR A 173 -23.60 8.62 6.23
N LEU A 174 -22.67 8.55 7.19
CA LEU A 174 -22.36 7.29 7.89
C LEU A 174 -23.53 6.83 8.75
N ASN A 175 -24.22 7.77 9.42
CA ASN A 175 -25.39 7.47 10.23
C ASN A 175 -26.55 6.96 9.38
N GLU A 176 -26.84 7.61 8.25
CA GLU A 176 -27.86 7.15 7.28
C GLU A 176 -27.50 5.75 6.74
N SER A 177 -26.22 5.50 6.43
CA SER A 177 -25.75 4.19 5.99
C SER A 177 -25.91 3.11 7.06
N ALA A 178 -25.62 3.43 8.33
CA ALA A 178 -25.81 2.53 9.46
C ALA A 178 -27.31 2.26 9.71
N ASP A 179 -28.16 3.28 9.59
CA ASP A 179 -29.62 3.14 9.71
C ASP A 179 -30.17 2.22 8.62
N LEU A 180 -29.74 2.38 7.37
CA LEU A 180 -30.10 1.49 6.26
C LEU A 180 -29.69 0.04 6.55
N LEU A 181 -28.49 -0.17 7.06
CA LEU A 181 -28.02 -1.50 7.44
C LEU A 181 -28.93 -2.13 8.51
N VAL A 182 -29.21 -1.41 9.60
CA VAL A 182 -30.08 -1.92 10.68
C VAL A 182 -31.51 -2.18 10.18
N GLN A 183 -32.03 -1.36 9.27
CA GLN A 183 -33.34 -1.57 8.66
C GLN A 183 -33.39 -2.89 7.88
N GLN A 184 -32.34 -3.20 7.11
CA GLN A 184 -32.32 -4.36 6.21
C GLN A 184 -31.96 -5.67 6.92
N VAL A 185 -30.95 -5.67 7.79
CA VAL A 185 -30.45 -6.91 8.40
C VAL A 185 -30.76 -7.03 9.89
N GLY A 186 -31.11 -5.94 10.56
CA GLY A 186 -31.41 -5.92 12.00
C GLY A 186 -30.22 -5.52 12.87
N GLY A 187 -30.28 -5.82 14.17
CA GLY A 187 -29.40 -5.23 15.18
C GLY A 187 -28.08 -5.97 15.42
N ARG A 188 -27.88 -7.15 14.80
CA ARG A 188 -26.68 -7.98 14.98
C ARG A 188 -26.18 -8.52 13.64
N PRO A 189 -25.60 -7.65 12.79
CA PRO A 189 -25.06 -8.07 11.51
C PRO A 189 -23.87 -9.01 11.67
N GLN A 190 -23.79 -10.03 10.82
CA GLN A 190 -22.62 -10.86 10.57
C GLN A 190 -22.07 -10.53 9.19
N PHE A 191 -20.77 -10.24 9.10
CA PHE A 191 -20.13 -9.79 7.87
C PHE A 191 -19.36 -10.96 7.24
N ASN A 192 -19.90 -11.51 6.14
CA ASN A 192 -19.29 -12.63 5.45
C ASN A 192 -18.65 -12.17 4.15
N TYR A 193 -17.32 -12.24 4.06
CA TYR A 193 -16.61 -12.01 2.80
C TYR A 193 -16.98 -13.09 1.77
N GLN A 194 -17.36 -12.67 0.57
CA GLN A 194 -17.80 -13.58 -0.50
C GLN A 194 -16.75 -13.70 -1.60
N GLN A 195 -16.33 -12.58 -2.17
CA GLN A 195 -15.39 -12.56 -3.30
C GLN A 195 -14.78 -11.17 -3.51
N ALA A 196 -13.75 -11.11 -4.35
CA ALA A 196 -13.18 -9.87 -4.87
C ALA A 196 -13.29 -9.80 -6.39
N ARG A 197 -13.49 -8.59 -6.92
CA ARG A 197 -13.43 -8.28 -8.35
C ARG A 197 -12.35 -7.25 -8.60
N LEU A 198 -11.58 -7.44 -9.66
CA LEU A 198 -10.57 -6.49 -10.10
C LEU A 198 -11.09 -5.78 -11.35
N THR A 199 -11.12 -4.46 -11.29
CA THR A 199 -11.58 -3.60 -12.39
C THR A 199 -10.46 -2.63 -12.73
N VAL A 200 -10.08 -2.58 -14.00
CA VAL A 200 -9.18 -1.53 -14.49
C VAL A 200 -10.02 -0.33 -14.87
N LEU A 201 -9.80 0.81 -14.22
CA LEU A 201 -10.56 2.03 -14.50
C LEU A 201 -10.12 2.63 -15.84
N PRO A 202 -11.06 3.07 -16.72
CA PRO A 202 -10.75 3.54 -18.07
C PRO A 202 -9.77 4.73 -18.12
N ASP A 203 -9.88 5.64 -17.14
CA ASP A 203 -9.24 6.96 -17.22
C ASP A 203 -7.85 7.03 -16.57
N GLU A 204 -7.45 6.05 -15.75
CA GLU A 204 -6.27 6.22 -14.89
C GLU A 204 -5.27 5.06 -14.92
N ARG A 205 -5.53 3.94 -15.62
CA ARG A 205 -4.81 2.65 -15.42
C ARG A 205 -4.74 2.23 -13.93
N VAL A 206 -5.57 2.84 -13.09
CA VAL A 206 -5.67 2.54 -11.67
C VAL A 206 -6.49 1.28 -11.54
N GLN A 207 -5.90 0.30 -10.87
CA GLN A 207 -6.59 -0.92 -10.51
C GLN A 207 -7.48 -0.61 -9.30
N GLN A 208 -8.76 -0.89 -9.47
CA GLN A 208 -9.74 -0.90 -8.40
C GLN A 208 -10.03 -2.36 -8.05
N MET A 209 -10.07 -2.64 -6.75
CA MET A 209 -10.52 -3.92 -6.23
C MET A 209 -11.84 -3.70 -5.49
N GLU A 210 -12.86 -4.44 -5.87
CA GLU A 210 -14.16 -4.45 -5.22
C GLU A 210 -14.27 -5.71 -4.38
N LEU A 211 -14.37 -5.54 -3.06
CA LEU A 211 -14.71 -6.63 -2.15
C LEU A 211 -16.22 -6.71 -1.99
N ILE A 212 -16.76 -7.91 -2.09
CA ILE A 212 -18.19 -8.17 -1.96
C ILE A 212 -18.42 -8.94 -0.66
N TYR A 213 -19.29 -8.39 0.17
CA TYR A 213 -19.73 -8.99 1.43
C TYR A 213 -21.19 -9.34 1.35
N GLU A 214 -21.55 -10.46 1.97
CA GLU A 214 -22.91 -10.75 2.37
C GLU A 214 -23.02 -10.41 3.85
N ILE A 215 -23.93 -9.51 4.19
CA ILE A 215 -24.22 -9.13 5.56
C ILE A 215 -25.53 -9.78 5.94
N GLN A 216 -25.50 -10.63 6.96
CA GLN A 216 -26.68 -11.38 7.41
C GLN A 216 -27.07 -10.93 8.81
N GLY A 217 -28.37 -10.92 9.11
CA GLY A 217 -28.87 -10.66 10.44
C GLY A 217 -30.27 -11.24 10.62
N ASP A 218 -30.92 -10.82 11.71
CA ASP A 218 -32.23 -11.31 12.13
C ASP A 218 -33.38 -10.94 11.17
N ARG A 219 -33.22 -9.90 10.35
CA ARG A 219 -34.24 -9.43 9.40
C ARG A 219 -34.03 -9.88 7.96
N GLY A 220 -32.85 -10.42 7.64
CA GLY A 220 -32.51 -10.85 6.30
C GLY A 220 -31.03 -10.67 6.00
N SER A 221 -30.73 -10.54 4.70
CA SER A 221 -29.36 -10.37 4.20
C SER A 221 -29.29 -9.23 3.19
N VAL A 222 -28.21 -8.45 3.24
CA VAL A 222 -27.88 -7.46 2.20
C VAL A 222 -26.47 -7.70 1.68
N ARG A 223 -26.25 -7.44 0.39
CA ARG A 223 -24.92 -7.36 -0.18
C ARG A 223 -24.29 -5.99 0.09
N CYS A 224 -23.02 -5.95 0.47
CA CYS A 224 -22.23 -4.73 0.49
C CYS A 224 -21.06 -4.84 -0.49
N GLU A 225 -20.78 -3.77 -1.22
CA GLU A 225 -19.61 -3.67 -2.07
C GLU A 225 -18.69 -2.58 -1.54
N MET A 226 -17.41 -2.91 -1.38
CA MET A 226 -16.37 -2.00 -0.91
C MET A 226 -15.28 -1.85 -1.97
N ALA A 227 -14.99 -0.62 -2.37
CA ALA A 227 -14.02 -0.30 -3.40
C ALA A 227 -12.70 0.13 -2.78
N PHE A 228 -11.64 -0.60 -3.06
CA PHE A 228 -10.26 -0.25 -2.76
C PHE A 228 -9.56 0.25 -4.01
N ARG A 229 -8.78 1.32 -3.89
CA ARG A 229 -7.85 1.79 -4.93
C ARG A 229 -6.43 1.74 -4.42
N PHE A 230 -5.53 1.33 -5.30
CA PHE A 230 -4.12 1.23 -4.99
C PHE A 230 -3.41 2.49 -5.45
N HIS A 231 -2.75 3.16 -4.50
CA HIS A 231 -1.89 4.29 -4.76
C HIS A 231 -0.49 3.97 -4.23
N GLY A 232 0.46 3.86 -5.15
CA GLY A 232 1.80 3.40 -4.79
C GLY A 232 1.77 2.00 -4.18
N MET A 233 2.33 1.84 -2.99
CA MET A 233 2.40 0.56 -2.26
C MET A 233 1.26 0.36 -1.26
N GLN A 234 0.18 1.16 -1.32
CA GLN A 234 -0.94 1.07 -0.38
C GLN A 234 -2.29 0.99 -1.08
N GLY A 235 -3.18 0.16 -0.57
CA GLY A 235 -4.59 0.11 -0.95
C GLY A 235 -5.47 0.85 0.06
N HIS A 236 -6.30 1.75 -0.45
CA HIS A 236 -7.20 2.57 0.37
C HIS A 236 -8.66 2.31 0.04
N LEU A 237 -9.52 2.26 1.06
CA LEU A 237 -10.97 2.20 0.87
C LEU A 237 -11.45 3.57 0.36
N VAL A 238 -12.01 3.59 -0.86
CA VAL A 238 -12.48 4.83 -1.51
C VAL A 238 -13.99 4.95 -1.57
N GLY A 239 -14.71 3.90 -1.21
CA GLY A 239 -16.16 3.92 -1.14
C GLY A 239 -16.75 2.58 -0.79
N PHE A 240 -18.03 2.61 -0.44
CA PHE A 240 -18.84 1.43 -0.19
C PHE A 240 -20.27 1.72 -0.65
N ARG A 241 -21.04 0.66 -0.90
CA ARG A 241 -22.48 0.78 -1.20
C ARG A 241 -23.26 -0.45 -0.76
N PHE A 242 -24.51 -0.19 -0.38
CA PHE A 242 -25.57 -1.18 -0.30
C PHE A 242 -26.46 -1.01 -1.55
N PRO A 243 -26.99 -2.09 -2.15
CA PRO A 243 -27.90 -2.04 -3.27
C PRO A 243 -29.25 -1.39 -2.92
#